data_AF-A0A8J2U560-F1
#
_entry.id   AF-A0A8J2U560-F1
#
_cell.length_a   1.000
_cell.length_b   1.000
_cell.length_c   1.000
_cell.angle_alpha   90.00
_cell.angle_beta   90.00
_cell.angle_gamma   90.00
#
_symmetry.space_group_name_H-M   'P 1'
#
loop_
_entity.id
_entity.type
_entity.pdbx_description
1 polymer ?
#
loop_
_entity_poly.entity_id
_entity_poly.type
_entity_poly.pdbx_seq_one_letter_code
_entity_poly.pdbx_strand_id
1 'polypeptide(L)' 'MKGTFQITGWDESPYEEHADGSKKTHAKITQQYTGDLQGTASVQYLMSYQ' A
#
# COMPACT_ATOMS: atom_id res chain seq x y z
N MET A 1 8.82 22.34 -2.99
CA MET A 1 8.35 21.41 -4.02
C MET A 1 6.88 21.12 -3.79
N LYS A 2 6.07 21.14 -4.86
CA LYS A 2 4.66 20.73 -4.83
C LYS A 2 4.52 19.53 -5.77
N GLY A 3 3.86 18.48 -5.28
CA GLY A 3 3.60 17.29 -6.07
C GLY A 3 2.33 16.61 -5.59
N THR A 4 1.67 15.94 -6.52
CA THR A 4 0.51 15.09 -6.25
C THR A 4 0.97 13.65 -6.33
N PHE A 5 0.62 12.86 -5.32
CA PHE A 5 0.76 11.41 -5.39
C PHE A 5 -0.62 10.81 -5.66
N GLN A 6 -0.64 9.75 -6.46
CA GLN A 6 -1.83 8.98 -6.76
C GLN A 6 -1.53 7.50 -6.59
N ILE A 7 -2.38 6.77 -5.88
CA ILE A 7 -2.30 5.32 -5.84
C ILE A 7 -2.88 4.77 -7.14
N THR A 8 -2.06 4.04 -7.91
CA THR A 8 -2.44 3.45 -9.20
C THR A 8 -2.67 1.95 -9.12
N GLY A 9 -2.21 1.30 -8.05
CA GLY A 9 -2.44 -0.11 -7.80
C GLY A 9 -2.46 -0.41 -6.31
N TRP A 10 -3.40 -1.26 -5.91
CA TRP A 10 -3.51 -1.78 -4.55
C TRP A 10 -3.74 -3.28 -4.66
N ASP A 11 -2.76 -4.06 -4.24
CA ASP A 11 -2.82 -5.52 -4.16
C ASP A 11 -2.58 -5.92 -2.71
N GLU A 12 -3.65 -6.27 -2.01
CA GLU A 12 -3.59 -6.65 -0.60
C GLU A 12 -4.08 -8.08 -0.44
N SER A 13 -3.24 -8.90 0.18
CA SER A 13 -3.52 -10.31 0.43
C SER A 13 -3.36 -10.62 1.92
N PRO A 14 -4.39 -11.18 2.59
CA PRO A 14 -4.24 -11.69 3.95
C PRO A 14 -3.31 -12.91 3.94
N TYR A 15 -2.37 -12.94 4.88
CA TYR A 15 -1.49 -14.10 5.08
C TYR A 15 -1.70 -14.77 6.44
N GLU A 16 -2.31 -14.07 7.39
CA GLU A 16 -2.65 -14.59 8.71
C GLU A 16 -4.04 -14.09 9.07
N GLU A 17 -4.97 -15.00 9.33
CA GLU A 17 -6.31 -14.68 9.85
C GLU A 17 -6.50 -15.46 11.13
N HIS A 18 -6.85 -14.76 12.20
CA HIS A 18 -7.09 -15.33 13.50
C HIS A 18 -8.60 -15.39 13.77
N ALA A 19 -9.01 -16.38 14.56
CA ALA A 19 -10.43 -16.59 14.90
C ALA A 19 -11.01 -15.45 15.76
N ASP A 20 -10.17 -14.59 16.34
CA ASP A 20 -10.57 -13.39 17.09
C ASP A 20 -10.93 -12.21 16.18
N GLY A 21 -10.81 -12.36 14.86
CA GLY A 21 -11.08 -11.31 13.87
C GLY A 21 -9.85 -10.46 13.52
N SER A 22 -8.72 -10.65 14.21
CA SER A 22 -7.47 -10.04 13.83
C SER A 22 -6.91 -10.69 12.56
N LYS A 23 -6.31 -9.88 11.69
CA LYS A 23 -5.71 -10.36 10.45
C LYS A 23 -4.44 -9.60 10.15
N LYS A 24 -3.49 -10.28 9.53
CA LYS A 24 -2.31 -9.66 8.96
C LYS A 24 -2.37 -9.80 7.46
N THR A 25 -2.17 -8.68 6.78
CA THR A 25 -2.20 -8.61 5.32
C THR A 25 -0.88 -8.07 4.81
N HIS A 26 -0.51 -8.49 3.63
CA HIS A 26 0.58 -7.93 2.87
C HIS A 26 -0.02 -7.10 1.74
N ALA A 27 0.17 -5.78 1.79
CA ALA A 27 -0.33 -4.82 0.81
C ALA A 27 0.81 -4.29 -0.05
N LYS A 28 0.82 -4.64 -1.33
CA LYS A 28 1.68 -4.07 -2.36
C LYS A 28 0.93 -2.93 -3.04
N ILE A 29 1.44 -1.72 -2.87
CA ILE A 29 0.84 -0.49 -3.34
C ILE A 29 1.76 0.17 -4.37
N THR A 30 1.20 0.47 -5.54
CA THR A 30 1.88 1.24 -6.58
C THR A 30 1.40 2.68 -6.53
N GLN A 31 2.34 3.62 -6.49
CA GLN A 31 2.07 5.05 -6.40
C GLN A 31 2.74 5.77 -7.55
N GLN A 32 2.03 6.70 -8.17
CA GLN A 32 2.55 7.60 -9.17
C GLN A 32 2.69 8.99 -8.56
N TYR A 33 3.87 9.58 -8.72
CA TYR A 33 4.18 10.95 -8.33
C TYR A 33 4.19 11.83 -9.56
N THR A 34 3.56 13.00 -9.45
CA THR A 34 3.46 14.00 -10.51
C THR A 34 3.68 15.40 -9.92
N GLY A 35 4.23 16.32 -10.72
CA GLY A 35 4.64 17.67 -10.28
C GLY A 35 6.14 17.87 -10.48
N ASP A 36 6.81 18.43 -9.48
CA ASP A 36 8.27 18.67 -9.51
C ASP A 36 9.07 17.36 -9.58
N LEU A 37 8.51 16.26 -9.07
CA LEU A 37 9.05 14.90 -9.16
C LEU A 37 8.06 14.01 -9.90
N GLN A 38 8.50 13.42 -11.00
CA GLN A 38 7.75 12.43 -11.77
C GLN A 38 8.41 11.06 -11.63
N GLY A 39 7.63 10.08 -11.21
CA GLY A 39 8.12 8.74 -11.04
C GLY A 39 7.06 7.82 -10.44
N THR A 40 7.38 6.53 -10.47
CA THR A 40 6.51 5.49 -9.92
C THR A 40 7.23 4.87 -8.74
N ALA A 41 6.54 4.73 -7.61
CA ALA A 41 7.03 4.00 -6.45
C ALA A 41 6.21 2.73 -6.26
N SER A 42 6.86 1.69 -5.76
CA SER A 42 6.21 0.47 -5.28
C SER A 42 6.53 0.32 -3.80
N VAL A 43 5.50 0.26 -2.97
CA VAL A 43 5.60 0.16 -1.52
C VAL A 43 4.96 -1.16 -1.09
N GLN A 44 5.58 -1.83 -0.12
CA GLN A 44 5.06 -3.05 0.48
C GLN A 44 4.81 -2.78 1.96
N TYR A 45 3.59 -3.05 2.42
CA TYR A 45 3.16 -2.89 3.81
C TYR A 45 2.75 -4.24 4.39
N LEU A 46 3.24 -4.53 5.60
CA LEU A 46 2.66 -5.57 6.44
C LEU A 46 1.69 -4.88 7.40
N MET A 47 0.40 -5.08 7.16
CA MET A 47 -0.66 -4.46 7.94
C MET A 47 -1.14 -5.45 8.99
N SER A 48 -1.28 -5.00 10.24
CA SER A 48 -1.85 -5.78 11.33
C SER A 48 -3.14 -5.11 11.75
N TYR A 49 -4.26 -5.80 11.50
CA TYR A 49 -5.58 -5.37 11.92
C TYR A 49 -5.94 -6.12 13.20
N GLN A 50 -6.31 -5.38 14.24
CA GLN A 50 -6.75 -5.89 15.54
C GLN A 50 -8.24 -5.60 15.74
#